data_AF-A0A414Z7Z9-F1
#
_entry.id   AF-A0A414Z7Z9-F1
#
_cell.length_a   1.000
_cell.length_b   1.000
_cell.length_c   1.000
_cell.angle_alpha   90.00
_cell.angle_beta   90.00
_cell.angle_gamma   90.00
#
_symmetry.space_group_name_H-M   'P 1'
#
loop_
_entity.id
_entity.type
_entity.pdbx_description
1 polymer ?
#
loop_
_entity_poly.entity_id
_entity_poly.type
_entity_poly.pdbx_seq_one_letter_code
_entity_poly.pdbx_strand_id
1 'polypeptide(L)'
;MKVFINVRNGGYSGGMILVAANTKEEAIKAFREDKECDWMWYEFEDEIYDVCYGEDGWMESTVLTANVDTPQVIAENGYSQ
;
A
#
# COMPACT_ATOMS: atom_id res chain seq x y z
N MET A 1 6.08 6.49 13.13
CA MET A 1 4.74 6.18 12.58
C MET A 1 4.41 4.70 12.75
N LYS A 2 3.12 4.37 12.69
CA LYS A 2 2.66 2.97 12.58
C LYS A 2 3.05 2.42 11.21
N VAL A 3 3.02 1.10 11.07
CA VAL A 3 3.22 0.43 9.79
C VAL A 3 1.93 -0.26 9.40
N PHE A 4 1.44 0.03 8.21
CA PHE A 4 0.31 -0.66 7.59
C PHE A 4 0.84 -1.61 6.53
N ILE A 5 0.23 -2.79 6.46
CA ILE A 5 0.59 -3.87 5.55
C ILE A 5 -0.61 -4.16 4.67
N ASN A 6 -0.37 -4.43 3.39
CA ASN A 6 -1.36 -5.03 2.52
C ASN A 6 -0.72 -6.18 1.74
N VAL A 7 -1.53 -7.20 1.44
CA VAL A 7 -1.14 -8.36 0.66
C VAL A 7 -1.88 -8.32 -0.66
N ARG A 8 -1.15 -8.59 -1.74
CA ARG A 8 -1.70 -8.49 -3.09
C ARG A 8 -2.85 -9.49 -3.27
N ASN A 9 -4.00 -9.00 -3.71
CA ASN A 9 -5.17 -9.82 -4.05
C ASN A 9 -5.25 -10.01 -5.57
N GLY A 10 -5.09 -11.26 -6.04
CA GLY A 10 -5.18 -11.60 -7.47
C GLY A 10 -3.85 -11.53 -8.22
N GLY A 11 -3.48 -12.64 -8.87
CA GLY A 11 -2.21 -12.82 -9.61
C GLY A 11 -1.64 -14.24 -9.42
N TYR A 12 -0.73 -14.67 -10.31
CA TYR A 12 0.02 -15.93 -10.17
C TYR A 12 1.08 -15.87 -9.05
N SER A 13 1.44 -14.65 -8.65
CA SER A 13 2.51 -14.35 -7.73
C SER A 13 2.02 -13.43 -6.62
N GLY A 14 2.33 -13.79 -5.37
CA GLY A 14 1.98 -12.98 -4.21
C GLY A 14 2.69 -11.62 -4.21
N GLY A 15 2.38 -10.81 -3.21
CA GLY A 15 3.06 -9.54 -2.99
C GLY A 15 2.70 -8.96 -1.63
N MET A 16 3.61 -8.18 -1.06
CA MET A 16 3.36 -7.47 0.18
C MET A 16 3.90 -6.05 0.05
N ILE A 17 3.12 -5.10 0.53
CA ILE A 17 3.52 -3.71 0.68
C ILE A 17 3.48 -3.30 2.15
N LEU A 18 4.47 -2.51 2.57
CA LEU A 18 4.57 -1.90 3.88
C LEU A 18 4.57 -0.38 3.70
N VAL A 19 3.70 0.31 4.44
CA VAL A 19 3.57 1.76 4.41
C VAL A 19 3.63 2.32 5.82
N ALA A 20 4.47 3.32 6.05
CA ALA A 20 4.47 4.10 7.27
C ALA A 20 3.35 5.15 7.21
N ALA A 21 2.47 5.19 8.20
CA ALA A 21 1.42 6.22 8.30
C ALA A 21 0.86 6.32 9.73
N ASN A 22 0.01 7.29 10.03
CA ASN A 22 -0.72 7.36 11.31
C ASN A 22 -2.09 6.68 11.23
N THR A 23 -2.72 6.66 10.06
CA THR A 23 -4.01 6.00 9.81
C THR A 23 -3.98 5.13 8.55
N LYS A 24 -4.99 4.26 8.40
CA LYS A 24 -5.15 3.41 7.22
C LYS A 24 -5.32 4.26 5.96
N GLU A 25 -6.08 5.35 6.05
CA GLU A 25 -6.36 6.27 4.95
C GLU A 25 -5.09 7.00 4.49
N GLU A 26 -4.23 7.42 5.43
CA GLU A 26 -2.93 7.98 5.10
C GLU A 26 -2.01 6.95 4.43
N ALA A 27 -2.06 5.68 4.85
CA ALA A 27 -1.29 4.62 4.22
C ALA A 27 -1.73 4.38 2.77
N ILE A 28 -3.04 4.27 2.52
CA ILE A 28 -3.59 4.12 1.17
C ILE A 28 -3.22 5.30 0.30
N LYS A 29 -3.34 6.53 0.83
CA LYS A 29 -2.96 7.75 0.11
C LYS A 29 -1.47 7.75 -0.24
N ALA A 30 -0.60 7.44 0.71
CA ALA A 30 0.84 7.38 0.47
C ALA A 30 1.23 6.31 -0.56
N PHE A 31 0.55 5.17 -0.56
CA PHE A 31 0.69 4.15 -1.61
C PHE A 31 0.29 4.68 -2.99
N ARG A 32 -0.87 5.34 -3.09
CA ARG A 32 -1.39 5.86 -4.36
C ARG A 32 -0.58 7.03 -4.93
N GLU A 33 0.05 7.83 -4.06
CA GLU A 33 0.91 8.96 -4.45
C GLU A 33 2.36 8.55 -4.74
N ASP A 34 2.76 7.30 -4.44
CA ASP A 34 4.11 6.80 -4.71
C ASP A 34 4.28 6.44 -6.20
N LYS A 35 5.29 7.02 -6.85
CA LYS A 35 5.54 6.84 -8.29
C LYS A 35 5.94 5.43 -8.67
N GLU A 36 6.58 4.68 -7.78
CA GLU A 36 6.97 3.29 -8.07
C GLU A 36 5.76 2.34 -7.99
N CYS A 37 4.66 2.81 -7.40
CA CYS A 37 3.41 2.08 -7.20
C CYS A 37 2.25 2.57 -8.09
N ASP A 38 2.47 3.56 -8.96
CA ASP A 38 1.41 4.26 -9.71
C ASP A 38 0.57 3.33 -10.61
N TRP A 39 1.20 2.31 -11.19
CA TRP A 39 0.58 1.32 -12.07
C TRP A 39 -0.26 0.27 -11.32
N MET A 40 -0.19 0.24 -9.99
CA MET A 40 -0.87 -0.76 -9.15
C MET A 40 -2.33 -0.39 -8.83
N TRP A 41 -2.80 0.75 -9.31
CA TRP A 41 -4.18 1.23 -9.21
C TRP A 41 -4.49 2.17 -10.38
N TYR A 42 -5.76 2.49 -10.57
CA TYR A 42 -6.16 3.58 -11.49
C TYR A 42 -7.47 4.23 -11.03
N GLU A 43 -7.67 5.48 -11.43
CA GLU A 43 -8.93 6.20 -11.28
C GLU A 43 -9.69 6.14 -12.61
N PHE A 44 -10.96 5.74 -12.57
CA PHE A 44 -11.83 5.76 -13.74
C PHE A 44 -13.17 6.35 -13.34
N GLU A 45 -13.56 7.42 -14.04
CA GLU A 45 -14.68 8.29 -13.64
C GLU A 45 -14.48 8.83 -12.22
N ASP A 46 -15.35 8.48 -11.27
CA ASP A 46 -15.28 8.88 -9.86
C ASP A 46 -14.95 7.70 -8.92
N GLU A 47 -14.46 6.59 -9.48
CA GLU A 47 -14.15 5.35 -8.75
C GLU A 47 -12.65 5.01 -8.81
N ILE A 48 -12.13 4.49 -7.71
CA ILE A 48 -10.75 4.02 -7.60
C ILE A 48 -10.73 2.50 -7.70
N TYR A 49 -9.90 2.00 -8.62
CA TYR A 49 -9.69 0.59 -8.88
C TYR A 49 -8.29 0.18 -8.44
N ASP A 50 -8.19 -0.51 -7.31
CA ASP A 50 -6.93 -1.09 -6.85
C ASP A 50 -6.65 -2.42 -7.59
N VAL A 51 -5.61 -2.45 -8.41
CA VAL A 51 -5.24 -3.63 -9.22
C VAL A 51 -4.47 -4.66 -8.40
N CYS A 52 -3.68 -4.19 -7.41
CA CYS A 52 -2.83 -5.06 -6.59
C CYS A 52 -3.25 -5.09 -5.11
N TYR A 53 -3.29 -3.93 -4.46
CA TYR A 53 -3.45 -3.80 -3.01
C TYR A 53 -4.79 -3.16 -2.65
N GLY A 54 -5.85 -3.97 -2.65
CA GLY A 54 -7.22 -3.51 -2.43
C GLY A 54 -7.41 -2.79 -1.09
N GLU A 55 -8.23 -1.74 -1.11
CA GLU A 55 -8.53 -0.87 0.03
C GLU A 55 -8.89 -1.63 1.33
N ASP A 56 -9.62 -2.74 1.23
CA ASP A 56 -10.02 -3.54 2.39
C ASP A 56 -8.88 -4.37 3.00
N GLY A 57 -7.82 -4.66 2.24
CA GLY A 57 -6.71 -5.52 2.65
C GLY A 57 -5.70 -4.88 3.61
N TRP A 58 -5.79 -3.56 3.83
CA TRP A 58 -4.85 -2.83 4.69
C TRP A 58 -5.07 -3.11 6.18
N MET A 59 -4.00 -3.53 6.85
CA MET A 59 -3.98 -3.83 8.28
C MET A 59 -2.81 -3.15 8.99
N GLU A 60 -3.04 -2.65 10.20
CA GLU A 60 -1.95 -2.14 11.06
C GLU A 60 -1.09 -3.32 11.57
N SER A 61 0.22 -3.21 11.43
CA SER A 61 1.17 -4.13 12.04
C SER A 61 1.28 -3.85 13.54
N THR A 62 1.15 -4.90 14.34
CA THR A 62 1.27 -4.81 15.81
C THR A 62 2.71 -4.92 16.31
N VAL A 63 3.65 -5.22 15.42
CA VAL A 63 5.06 -5.53 15.78
C VAL A 63 6.06 -4.63 15.08
N LEU A 64 5.63 -3.78 14.15
CA LEU A 64 6.49 -2.88 13.38
C LEU A 64 6.12 -1.41 13.66
N THR A 65 7.16 -0.59 13.77
CA THR A 65 7.06 0.87 13.80
C THR A 65 8.12 1.45 12.88
N ALA A 66 7.79 2.50 12.15
CA ALA A 66 8.73 3.19 11.27
C ALA A 66 9.23 4.50 11.89
N ASN A 67 10.54 4.73 11.85
CA ASN A 67 11.14 5.98 12.30
C ASN A 67 11.24 6.98 11.12
N VAL A 68 10.10 7.56 10.75
CA VAL A 68 9.96 8.53 9.66
C VAL A 68 9.00 9.64 10.07
N ASP A 69 9.19 10.82 9.47
CA ASP A 69 8.44 12.04 9.80
C ASP A 69 7.21 12.28 8.92
N THR A 70 7.12 11.62 7.76
CA THR A 70 5.98 11.71 6.83
C THR A 70 5.51 10.32 6.38
N PRO A 71 4.20 10.14 6.08
CA PRO A 71 3.71 8.90 5.51
C PRO A 71 4.42 8.57 4.20
N GLN A 72 4.82 7.32 4.02
CA GLN A 72 5.57 6.87 2.83
C GLN A 72 5.56 5.35 2.70
N VAL A 73 5.70 4.86 1.46
CA VAL A 73 5.98 3.45 1.19
C VAL A 73 7.37 3.11 1.73
N ILE A 74 7.45 2.08 2.56
CA ILE A 74 8.71 1.58 3.14
C ILE A 74 9.33 0.55 2.20
N ALA A 75 8.50 -0.38 1.75
CA ALA A 75 8.89 -1.46 0.87
C ALA A 75 7.65 -2.00 0.16
N GLU A 76 7.81 -2.30 -1.12
CA GLU A 76 6.91 -3.11 -1.90
C GLU A 76 7.73 -4.31 -2.41
N ASN A 77 7.18 -5.50 -2.25
CA ASN A 77 7.76 -6.71 -2.80
C ASN A 77 6.66 -7.50 -3.49
N GLY A 78 6.22 -6.95 -4.63
CA GLY A 78 5.36 -7.62 -5.58
C GLY A 78 6.22 -8.45 -6.51
N TYR A 79 5.97 -9.76 -6.55
CA TYR A 79 6.75 -10.66 -7.40
C TYR A 79 6.20 -10.58 -8.83
N SER A 80 6.33 -9.43 -9.50
CA SER A 80 6.04 -9.27 -10.93
C SER A 80 6.72 -8.02 -11.50
N GLN A 81 7.84 -8.23 -12.19
CA GLN A 81 7.96 -7.85 -13.59
C GLN A 81 7.83 -9.12 -14.43
#